data_AF-A0AAD9PEF1-F1
#
_entry.id   AF-A0AAD9PEF1-F1
#
_cell.length_a   1.000
_cell.length_b   1.000
_cell.length_c   1.000
_cell.angle_alpha   90.00
_cell.angle_beta   90.00
_cell.angle_gamma   90.00
#
_symmetry.space_group_name_H-M   'P 1'
#
loop_
_entity.id
_entity.type
_entity.pdbx_description
1 polymer ?
#
loop_
_entity_poly.entity_id
_entity_poly.type
_entity_poly.pdbx_seq_one_letter_code
_entity_poly.pdbx_strand_id
1 'polypeptide(L)'
;MSRCSVCGREIQHYIYGREVEVRCDHKLLEMITRRKSIHKASPWIQAMLLRLIKYNLYVNYQPGPTMYIADTLSRAYVESEHESDDIEVDTNMRIHSLVTNLPMSNQRKQKV
;
A
#
# COMPACT_ATOMS: atom_id res chain seq x y z
N MET A 1 -14.54 1.06 -5.84
CA MET A 1 -13.32 0.96 -5.02
C MET A 1 -12.44 2.15 -5.35
N SER A 2 -12.55 3.22 -4.57
CA SER A 2 -11.71 4.41 -4.67
C SER A 2 -10.26 4.00 -4.44
N ARG A 3 -9.44 4.04 -5.49
CA ARG A 3 -7.99 3.99 -5.35
C ARG A 3 -7.62 5.18 -4.47
N CYS A 4 -7.06 4.93 -3.29
CA CYS A 4 -6.55 5.98 -2.42
C CYS A 4 -5.39 6.66 -3.15
N SER A 5 -5.67 7.77 -3.82
CA SER A 5 -4.73 8.54 -4.64
C SER A 5 -3.65 9.25 -3.81
N VAL A 6 -3.80 9.30 -2.48
CA VAL A 6 -2.88 10.04 -1.60
C VAL A 6 -1.55 9.29 -1.37
N CYS A 7 -1.44 8.00 -1.70
CA CYS A 7 -0.25 7.19 -1.38
C CYS A 7 0.65 6.84 -2.59
N GLY A 8 0.34 7.29 -3.81
CA GLY A 8 0.91 6.72 -5.03
C GLY A 8 1.94 7.60 -5.74
N ARG A 9 3.24 7.37 -5.48
CA ARG A 9 4.42 7.78 -6.29
C ARG A 9 4.86 9.24 -6.30
N GLU A 10 4.01 10.20 -6.63
CA GLU A 10 4.47 11.60 -6.80
C GLU A 10 5.02 12.21 -5.50
N ILE A 11 4.45 11.81 -4.36
CA ILE A 11 4.88 12.30 -3.05
C ILE A 11 6.14 11.60 -2.51
N GLN A 12 6.65 10.54 -3.16
CA GLN A 12 7.74 9.72 -2.61
C GLN A 12 9.03 10.51 -2.38
N HIS A 13 9.39 11.39 -3.31
CA HIS A 13 10.58 12.25 -3.18
C HIS A 13 10.47 13.26 -2.04
N TYR A 14 9.24 13.67 -1.68
CA TYR A 14 8.99 14.67 -0.64
C TYR A 14 8.94 14.08 0.77
N ILE A 15 8.56 12.81 0.90
CA ILE A 15 8.40 12.13 2.20
C ILE A 15 9.64 11.33 2.62
N TYR A 16 10.58 11.06 1.71
CA TYR A 16 11.74 10.25 2.02
C TYR A 16 12.62 10.91 3.08
N GLY A 17 12.96 10.18 4.15
CA GLY A 17 13.80 10.66 5.24
C GLY A 17 13.14 11.67 6.20
N ARG A 18 11.83 11.91 6.09
CA ARG A 18 11.09 12.82 6.97
C ARG A 18 10.05 12.09 7.81
N GLU A 19 9.76 12.63 8.98
CA GLU A 19 8.59 12.27 9.77
C GLU A 19 7.36 12.94 9.18
N VAL A 20 6.38 12.12 8.77
CA VAL A 20 5.16 12.61 8.11
C VAL A 20 3.95 12.14 8.88
N GLU A 21 3.11 13.09 9.27
CA GLU A 21 1.78 12.81 9.81
C GLU A 21 0.78 12.64 8.66
N VAL A 22 0.12 11.48 8.62
CA VAL A 22 -0.90 11.15 7.62
C VAL A 22 -2.26 11.13 8.31
N ARG A 23 -3.18 11.97 7.84
CA ARG A 23 -4.56 11.99 8.34
C ARG A 23 -5.46 11.18 7.41
N CYS A 24 -6.18 10.21 7.96
CA CYS A 24 -7.10 9.35 7.23
C CYS A 24 -8.49 9.38 7.83
N ASP A 25 -9.52 9.29 6.99
CA ASP A 25 -10.92 9.09 7.38
C ASP A 25 -11.24 7.65 7.76
N HIS A 26 -10.25 6.77 7.74
CA HIS A 26 -10.48 5.35 7.94
C HIS A 26 -9.87 4.84 9.24
N LYS A 27 -10.70 4.63 10.28
CA LYS A 27 -10.25 4.09 11.59
C LYS A 27 -9.51 2.76 11.48
N LEU A 28 -9.93 1.87 10.56
CA LEU A 28 -9.22 0.60 10.38
C LEU A 28 -7.78 0.80 9.88
N LEU A 29 -7.48 1.86 9.10
CA LEU A 29 -6.11 2.09 8.61
C LEU A 29 -5.19 2.54 9.74
N GLU A 30 -5.67 3.41 10.63
CA GLU A 30 -4.95 3.76 11.86
C GLU A 30 -4.68 2.51 12.71
N MET A 31 -5.71 1.67 12.91
CA MET A 31 -5.58 0.44 13.69
C MET A 31 -4.61 -0.56 13.05
N ILE A 32 -4.69 -0.78 11.74
CA ILE A 32 -3.85 -1.72 11.00
C ILE A 32 -2.39 -1.29 11.06
N THR A 33 -2.11 0.00 10.83
CA THR A 33 -0.75 0.55 10.80
C THR A 33 -0.10 0.49 12.18
N ARG A 34 -0.85 0.77 13.25
CA ARG A 34 -0.30 0.79 14.62
C ARG A 34 -0.23 -0.58 15.29
N ARG A 35 -1.24 -1.43 15.08
CA ARG A 35 -1.43 -2.64 15.91
C ARG A 35 -1.16 -3.94 15.19
N LYS A 36 -1.24 -3.98 13.86
CA LYS A 36 -1.18 -5.25 13.15
C LYS A 36 0.26 -5.60 12.80
N SER A 37 0.78 -6.65 13.43
CA SER A 37 2.02 -7.28 12.98
C SER A 37 1.84 -7.80 11.55
N ILE A 38 2.83 -7.55 10.70
CA ILE A 38 2.84 -7.92 9.27
C ILE A 38 2.47 -9.40 9.12
N HIS A 39 3.07 -10.29 9.90
CA HIS A 39 2.84 -11.74 9.79
C HIS A 39 1.39 -12.18 10.06
N LYS A 40 0.62 -11.41 10.84
CA LYS A 40 -0.79 -11.71 11.15
C LYS A 40 -1.78 -11.03 10.19
N ALA A 41 -1.29 -10.21 9.25
CA ALA A 41 -2.13 -9.53 8.28
C ALA A 41 -2.47 -10.42 7.08
N SER A 42 -3.57 -10.09 6.38
CA SER A 42 -3.89 -10.75 5.12
C SER A 42 -2.81 -10.41 4.08
N PRO A 43 -2.60 -11.25 3.04
CA PRO A 43 -1.53 -11.04 2.07
C PRO A 43 -1.53 -9.65 1.41
N TRP A 44 -2.70 -9.07 1.18
CA TRP A 44 -2.83 -7.73 0.59
C TRP A 44 -2.45 -6.62 1.57
N ILE A 45 -2.86 -6.74 2.83
CA ILE A 45 -2.46 -5.79 3.87
C ILE A 45 -0.97 -5.92 4.15
N GLN A 46 -0.41 -7.14 4.12
CA GLN A 46 1.04 -7.35 4.22
C GLN A 46 1.80 -6.61 3.12
N ALA A 47 1.34 -6.70 1.88
CA ALA A 47 1.93 -5.97 0.75
C ALA A 47 1.90 -4.46 1.00
N MET A 48 0.73 -3.94 1.37
CA MET A 48 0.56 -2.52 1.70
C MET A 48 1.50 -2.08 2.84
N LEU A 49 1.56 -2.83 3.94
CA LEU A 49 2.40 -2.51 5.09
C LEU A 49 3.88 -2.54 4.73
N LEU A 50 4.35 -3.55 3.98
CA LEU A 50 5.74 -3.62 3.52
C LEU A 50 6.14 -2.41 2.67
N ARG A 51 5.23 -1.91 1.84
CA ARG A 51 5.44 -0.67 1.05
C ARG A 51 5.49 0.59 1.90
N LEU A 52 4.86 0.58 3.08
CA LEU A 52 4.83 1.72 4.01
C LEU A 52 6.02 1.72 4.98
N ILE A 53 6.63 0.56 5.29
CA ILE A 53 7.78 0.44 6.21
C ILE A 53 8.97 1.30 5.80
N LYS A 54 9.14 1.57 4.49
CA LYS A 54 10.22 2.45 4.01
C LYS A 54 10.07 3.92 4.43
N TYR A 55 8.93 4.31 4.99
CA TYR A 55 8.63 5.70 5.39
C TYR A 55 8.33 5.78 6.89
N ASN A 56 8.74 6.89 7.52
CA ASN A 56 8.40 7.16 8.91
C ASN A 56 7.05 7.90 8.99
N LEU A 57 5.95 7.12 8.98
CA LEU A 57 4.59 7.63 8.90
C LEU A 57 3.86 7.51 10.22
N TYR A 58 3.22 8.59 10.66
CA TYR A 58 2.30 8.61 11.79
C TYR A 58 0.86 8.78 11.30
N VAL A 59 0.10 7.68 11.25
CA VAL A 59 -1.29 7.69 10.79
C VAL A 59 -2.21 8.08 11.94
N ASN A 60 -3.04 9.11 11.75
CA ASN A 60 -4.07 9.58 12.68
C ASN A 60 -5.44 9.55 12.01
N TYR A 61 -6.45 9.04 12.70
CA TYR A 61 -7.82 9.12 12.23
C TYR A 61 -8.38 10.54 12.38
N GLN A 62 -9.00 11.05 11.33
CA GLN A 62 -9.76 12.29 11.35
C GLN A 62 -11.16 12.07 10.75
N PRO A 63 -12.25 12.55 11.37
CA PRO A 63 -13.59 12.32 10.84
C PRO A 63 -13.77 12.94 9.44
N GLY A 64 -14.32 12.15 8.51
CA GLY A 64 -14.56 12.51 7.11
C GLY A 64 -15.10 13.93 6.82
N PRO A 65 -16.07 14.49 7.57
CA PRO A 65 -16.56 15.86 7.32
C PRO A 65 -15.49 16.96 7.45
N THR A 66 -14.33 16.66 8.02
CA THR A 66 -13.21 17.61 8.14
C THR A 66 -12.17 17.47 7.02
N MET A 67 -12.28 16.47 6.14
CA MET A 67 -11.31 16.19 5.07
C MET A 67 -11.79 16.68 3.68
N TYR A 68 -12.43 17.84 3.61
CA TYR A 68 -12.99 18.37 2.36
C TYR A 68 -11.93 18.61 1.27
N ILE A 69 -10.73 19.07 1.64
CA ILE A 69 -9.63 19.29 0.67
C ILE A 69 -9.18 17.97 0.06
N ALA A 70 -8.91 16.96 0.91
CA ALA A 70 -8.46 15.65 0.46
C ALA A 70 -9.54 14.94 -0.35
N ASP A 71 -10.80 14.98 0.08
CA ASP A 71 -11.93 14.41 -0.67
C ASP A 71 -12.09 15.09 -2.05
N THR A 72 -12.02 16.42 -2.13
CA THR A 72 -12.13 17.15 -3.39
C THR A 72 -10.99 16.81 -4.35
N LEU A 73 -9.74 16.83 -3.88
CA LEU A 73 -8.57 16.47 -4.70
C LEU A 73 -8.62 15.00 -5.15
N SER A 74 -9.15 14.11 -4.31
CA SER A 74 -9.28 12.69 -4.66
C SER A 74 -10.34 12.44 -5.74
N ARG A 75 -11.39 13.27 -5.79
CA ARG A 75 -12.45 13.19 -6.80
C ARG A 75 -12.08 13.89 -8.10
N ALA A 76 -11.29 14.96 -8.03
CA ALA A 76 -10.78 15.71 -9.18
C ALA A 76 -9.44 15.15 -9.71
N TYR A 77 -9.32 13.81 -9.76
CA TYR A 77 -8.13 13.16 -10.25
C TYR A 77 -8.06 13.23 -11.78
N VAL A 78 -6.89 13.61 -12.32
CA VAL A 78 -6.60 13.64 -13.76
C VAL A 78 -5.76 12.41 -14.08
N GLU A 79 -6.20 11.60 -15.04
CA GLU A 79 -5.46 10.40 -15.47
C GLU A 79 -4.13 10.81 -16.11
N SER A 80 -3.01 10.30 -15.57
CA SER A 80 -1.67 10.45 -16.15
C SER A 80 -1.21 9.13 -16.77
N GLU A 81 -0.54 9.18 -17.92
CA GLU A 81 -0.22 8.02 -18.79
C GLU A 81 0.86 7.07 -18.20
N HIS A 82 1.37 7.30 -16.99
CA HIS A 82 2.57 6.63 -16.47
C HIS A 82 2.33 5.73 -15.24
N GLU A 83 1.08 5.33 -14.98
CA GLU A 83 0.75 4.69 -13.70
C GLU A 83 0.87 3.14 -13.64
N SER A 84 1.01 2.44 -14.75
CA SER A 84 0.86 0.97 -14.81
C SER A 84 2.04 0.16 -14.27
N ASP A 85 3.28 0.64 -14.43
CA ASP A 85 4.41 -0.29 -14.56
C ASP A 85 4.89 -0.88 -13.22
N ASP A 86 4.85 -0.12 -12.12
CA ASP A 86 5.39 -0.61 -10.83
C ASP A 86 4.50 -1.65 -10.12
N ILE A 87 3.20 -1.64 -10.39
CA ILE A 87 2.26 -2.55 -9.73
C ILE A 87 2.43 -3.96 -10.30
N GLU A 88 2.63 -4.08 -11.61
CA GLU A 88 2.87 -5.36 -12.26
C GLU A 88 4.18 -6.00 -11.78
N VAL A 89 5.25 -5.22 -11.62
CA VAL A 89 6.55 -5.74 -11.15
C VAL A 89 6.48 -6.28 -9.72
N ASP A 90 5.83 -5.57 -8.78
CA ASP A 90 5.65 -6.01 -7.38
C ASP A 90 4.79 -7.28 -7.30
N THR A 91 3.74 -7.37 -8.12
CA THR A 91 2.89 -8.57 -8.17
C THR A 91 3.64 -9.79 -8.71
N ASN A 92 4.39 -9.63 -9.81
CA ASN A 92 5.18 -10.70 -10.41
C ASN A 92 6.27 -11.21 -9.46
N MET A 93 6.97 -10.32 -8.76
CA MET A 93 7.97 -10.70 -7.76
C MET A 93 7.34 -11.49 -6.59
N ARG A 94 6.14 -11.09 -6.15
CA ARG A 94 5.41 -11.79 -5.08
C ARG A 94 4.96 -13.18 -5.51
N ILE A 95 4.43 -13.31 -6.73
CA ILE A 95 4.04 -14.60 -7.31
C ILE A 95 5.27 -15.51 -7.41
N HIS A 96 6.38 -15.00 -7.94
CA HIS A 96 7.63 -15.75 -8.06
C HIS A 96 8.11 -16.28 -6.70
N SER A 97 8.14 -15.43 -5.67
CA SER A 97 8.53 -15.83 -4.31
C SER A 97 7.63 -16.92 -3.71
N LEU A 98 6.33 -16.92 -4.00
CA LEU A 98 5.42 -17.96 -3.51
C LEU A 98 5.69 -19.28 -4.22
N VAL A 99 5.81 -19.26 -5.55
CA VAL A 99 6.06 -20.45 -6.36
C VAL A 99 7.40 -21.11 -6.00
N THR A 100 8.46 -20.31 -5.77
CA THR A 100 9.77 -20.84 -5.40
C THR A 100 9.77 -21.52 -4.02
N ASN A 101 9.05 -20.95 -3.05
CA ASN A 101 9.07 -21.40 -1.65
C ASN A 101 7.99 -22.43 -1.28
N LEU A 102 7.24 -22.96 -2.26
CA LEU A 102 6.29 -24.05 -2.00
C LEU A 102 7.04 -25.31 -1.50
N PRO A 103 6.56 -25.98 -0.43
CA PRO A 103 7.14 -27.22 0.09
C PRO A 103 6.72 -28.42 -0.77
N MET A 104 7.17 -28.43 -2.02
CA MET A 104 6.86 -29.49 -2.99
C MET A 104 8.05 -29.76 -3.90
N SER A 105 8.11 -30.95 -4.49
CA SER A 105 9.21 -31.33 -5.39
C SER A 105 9.22 -30.49 -6.67
N ASN A 106 10.41 -30.20 -7.20
CA ASN A 106 10.58 -29.33 -8.38
C ASN A 106 9.81 -29.82 -9.62
N GLN A 107 9.66 -31.14 -9.79
CA GLN A 107 8.86 -31.74 -10.87
C GLN A 107 7.37 -31.42 -10.78
N ARG A 108 6.83 -31.25 -9.56
CA ARG A 108 5.44 -30.83 -9.38
C ARG A 108 5.30 -29.31 -9.50
N LYS A 109 6.35 -28.52 -9.22
CA LYS A 109 6.31 -27.05 -9.37
C LYS A 109 6.16 -26.61 -10.84
N GLN A 110 6.74 -27.36 -11.78
CA GLN A 110 6.62 -27.10 -13.23
C GLN A 110 5.23 -27.37 -13.83
N LYS A 111 4.31 -27.98 -13.07
CA LYS A 111 2.94 -28.29 -13.51
C LYS A 111 1.88 -27.35 -12.94
N VAL A 112 2.29 -26.41 -12.09
CA VAL A 112 1.45 -25.34 -11.52
C VAL A 112 1.66 -24.09 -12.36
#